data_AF-A5FUC9-F1
#
_entry.id   AF-A5FUC9-F1
#
_cell.length_a   1.000
_cell.length_b   1.000
_cell.length_c   1.000
_cell.angle_alpha   90.00
_cell.angle_beta   90.00
_cell.angle_gamma   90.00
#
_symmetry.space_group_name_H-M   'P 1'
#
loop_
_entity.id
_entity.type
_entity.pdbx_description
1 polymer ?
#
loop_
_entity_poly.entity_id
_entity_poly.type
_entity_poly.pdbx_seq_one_letter_code
_entity_poly.pdbx_strand_id
1 'polypeptide(L)'
;MLKDGGWLEVRQIGPTGTANAYIVNDRVAWSGNRDGIRYSLFSAAVLVSDDEQPDKAELGAQPPLERIPTLLPGERQLPTGDGLPPVSQPFLEGLEADLPARSAHLHQEESAE
;
A
#
# COMPACT_ATOMS: atom_id res chain seq x y z
N MET A 1 10.00 11.64 -2.67
CA MET A 1 9.97 10.72 -1.51
C MET A 1 8.79 9.75 -1.57
N LEU A 2 7.51 10.19 -1.59
CA LEU A 2 6.38 9.25 -1.64
C LEU A 2 6.14 8.62 -3.03
N LYS A 3 6.22 9.43 -4.10
CA LYS A 3 6.16 8.93 -5.49
C LYS A 3 7.34 8.00 -5.79
N ASP A 4 8.55 8.48 -5.54
CA ASP A 4 9.78 7.73 -5.82
C ASP A 4 9.89 6.45 -4.98
N GLY A 5 9.30 6.45 -3.78
CA GLY A 5 9.24 5.28 -2.90
C GLY A 5 8.09 4.32 -3.20
N GLY A 6 7.35 4.50 -4.31
CA GLY A 6 6.27 3.59 -4.71
C GLY A 6 5.03 3.62 -3.82
N TRP A 7 4.86 4.62 -2.96
CA TRP A 7 3.71 4.69 -2.05
C TRP A 7 2.48 5.34 -2.69
N LEU A 8 2.68 6.12 -3.74
CA LEU A 8 1.62 6.74 -4.52
C LEU A 8 2.03 6.88 -5.98
N GLU A 9 1.02 6.92 -6.83
CA GLU A 9 1.14 7.24 -8.24
C GLU A 9 0.43 8.58 -8.51
N VAL A 10 0.99 9.36 -9.43
CA VAL A 10 0.47 10.70 -9.76
C VAL A 10 0.14 10.72 -11.23
N ARG A 11 -1.09 11.11 -11.55
CA ARG A 11 -1.56 11.29 -12.93
C ARG A 11 -2.02 12.70 -13.15
N GLN A 12 -1.59 13.27 -14.26
CA GLN A 12 -2.01 14.60 -14.66
C GLN A 12 -3.44 14.55 -15.18
N ILE A 13 -4.25 15.54 -14.80
CA ILE A 13 -5.58 15.77 -15.34
C ILE A 13 -5.53 17.03 -16.20
N GLY A 14 -5.79 16.89 -17.49
CA GLY A 14 -5.75 18.00 -18.42
C GLY A 14 -4.34 18.32 -18.93
N PRO A 15 -4.23 19.13 -19.98
CA PRO A 15 -2.96 19.39 -20.66
C PRO A 15 -2.03 20.37 -19.91
N THR A 16 -2.56 21.12 -18.94
CA THR A 16 -1.84 22.25 -18.30
C THR A 16 -1.15 21.89 -16.99
N GLY A 17 -1.27 20.66 -16.49
CA GLY A 17 -0.67 20.25 -15.21
C GLY A 17 -1.29 20.89 -13.96
N THR A 18 -2.42 21.58 -14.11
CA THR A 18 -3.03 22.35 -13.01
C THR A 18 -3.75 21.46 -12.00
N ALA A 19 -4.15 20.25 -12.39
CA ALA A 19 -4.79 19.27 -11.54
C ALA A 19 -4.09 17.91 -11.68
N ASN A 20 -3.99 17.18 -10.57
CA ASN A 20 -3.44 15.83 -10.54
C ASN A 20 -4.38 14.90 -9.77
N ALA A 21 -4.53 13.67 -10.26
CA ALA A 21 -5.05 12.55 -9.50
C ALA A 21 -3.91 11.85 -8.76
N TYR A 22 -4.10 11.62 -7.47
CA TYR A 22 -3.19 10.83 -6.65
C TYR A 22 -3.81 9.46 -6.43
N ILE A 23 -3.24 8.46 -7.10
CA ILE A 23 -3.63 7.07 -6.92
C ILE A 23 -2.81 6.56 -5.74
N VAL A 24 -3.51 6.18 -4.68
CA VAL A 24 -2.90 5.70 -3.44
C VAL A 24 -3.43 4.32 -3.11
N ASN A 25 -2.62 3.55 -2.39
CA ASN A 25 -3.12 2.34 -1.78
C ASN A 25 -4.12 2.73 -0.67
N ASP A 26 -5.39 2.42 -0.93
CA ASP A 26 -6.51 2.69 -0.04
C ASP A 26 -6.37 2.00 1.32
N ARG A 27 -5.48 1.01 1.45
CA ARG A 27 -5.16 0.30 2.70
C ARG A 27 -4.11 0.99 3.56
N VAL A 28 -3.38 1.98 3.02
CA VAL A 28 -2.20 2.61 3.65
C VAL A 28 -2.38 4.11 3.83
N ALA A 29 -3.04 4.77 2.89
CA ALA A 29 -3.18 6.22 2.88
C ALA A 29 -4.18 6.72 3.93
N TRP A 30 -3.81 6.66 5.20
CA TRP A 30 -4.55 7.22 6.33
C TRP A 30 -3.80 8.42 6.90
N SER A 31 -4.44 9.58 6.96
CA SER A 31 -3.93 10.74 7.71
C SER A 31 -5.05 11.40 8.51
N GLY A 32 -4.85 11.60 9.82
CA GLY A 32 -5.70 12.43 10.67
C GLY A 32 -7.00 11.80 11.21
N ASN A 33 -7.73 12.56 12.03
CA ASN A 33 -8.91 12.09 12.76
C ASN A 33 -10.13 11.97 11.84
N ARG A 34 -10.30 10.80 11.23
CA ARG A 34 -11.57 10.35 10.64
C ARG A 34 -12.22 9.32 11.56
N ASP A 35 -12.56 9.66 12.80
CA ASP A 35 -13.27 8.79 13.78
C ASP A 35 -12.85 7.30 13.75
N GLY A 36 -11.55 7.01 13.57
CA GLY A 36 -11.03 5.63 13.50
C GLY A 36 -11.38 4.82 12.24
N ILE A 37 -11.87 5.45 11.16
CA ILE A 37 -12.15 4.81 9.88
C ILE A 37 -10.83 4.40 9.22
N ARG A 38 -10.58 3.08 9.20
CA ARG A 38 -9.40 2.40 8.61
C ARG A 38 -9.72 1.71 7.27
N TYR A 39 -10.80 2.14 6.61
CA TYR A 39 -11.26 1.63 5.32
C TYR A 39 -11.62 2.79 4.40
N SER A 40 -11.39 2.61 3.09
CA SER A 40 -11.79 3.61 2.12
C SER A 40 -13.29 3.54 1.93
N LEU A 41 -13.97 4.69 2.07
CA LEU A 41 -15.42 4.75 1.87
C LEU A 41 -15.80 4.57 0.40
N PHE A 42 -14.89 4.92 -0.52
CA PHE A 42 -15.12 4.79 -1.95
C PHE A 42 -13.82 4.54 -2.71
N SER A 43 -13.92 3.75 -3.79
CA SER A 43 -12.89 3.63 -4.81
C SER A 43 -13.40 4.30 -6.08
N ALA A 44 -12.52 4.98 -6.80
CA ALA A 44 -12.86 5.65 -8.05
C ALA A 44 -11.94 5.14 -9.17
N ALA A 45 -12.49 5.04 -10.37
CA ALA A 45 -11.72 4.88 -11.59
C ALA A 45 -11.59 6.25 -12.26
N VAL A 46 -10.36 6.66 -12.57
CA VAL A 46 -10.08 7.93 -13.26
C VAL A 46 -9.56 7.59 -14.65
N LEU A 47 -10.24 8.07 -15.69
CA LEU A 47 -9.78 7.97 -17.07
C LEU A 47 -9.09 9.27 -17.45
N VAL A 48 -7.82 9.18 -17.85
CA VAL A 48 -6.99 10.32 -18.31
C VAL A 48 -6.31 9.96 -19.62
N SER A 49 -5.97 10.98 -20.41
CA SER A 49 -5.23 10.77 -21.65
C SER A 49 -3.74 10.50 -21.36
N ASP A 50 -3.13 9.60 -22.13
CA ASP A 50 -1.70 9.34 -22.11
C ASP A 50 -0.90 10.54 -22.63
N ASP A 51 -1.45 11.30 -23.59
CA ASP A 51 -0.86 12.54 -24.13
C ASP A 51 -0.71 13.66 -23.08
N GLU A 52 -1.47 13.59 -21.98
CA GLU A 52 -1.38 14.56 -20.89
C GLU A 52 -0.27 14.19 -19.88
N GLN A 53 0.34 13.00 -20.01
CA GLN A 53 1.28 12.50 -19.02
C GLN A 53 2.73 12.85 -19.39
N PRO A 54 3.51 13.46 -18.49
CA PRO A 54 4.91 13.77 -18.74
C PRO A 54 5.78 12.51 -18.88
N ASP A 55 5.35 11.40 -18.30
CA ASP A 55 5.99 10.08 -18.32
C ASP A 55 5.31 9.10 -19.30
N LYS A 56 4.69 9.61 -20.37
CA LYS A 56 3.97 8.82 -21.39
C LYS A 56 4.72 7.58 -21.89
N ALA A 57 6.04 7.66 -22.04
CA ALA A 57 6.85 6.54 -22.54
C ALA A 57 6.99 5.39 -21.53
N GLU A 58 6.73 5.63 -20.25
CA GLU A 58 6.94 4.68 -19.15
C GLU A 58 5.60 4.10 -18.64
N LEU A 59 4.47 4.44 -19.28
CA LEU A 59 3.15 3.98 -18.85
C LEU A 59 3.01 2.46 -18.96
N GLY A 60 2.65 1.83 -17.84
CA GLY A 60 2.54 0.37 -17.73
C GLY A 60 3.85 -0.32 -17.36
N ALA A 61 4.97 0.40 -17.31
CA ALA A 61 6.26 -0.11 -16.88
C ALA A 61 6.63 0.32 -15.45
N GLN A 62 5.77 1.06 -14.76
CA GLN A 62 5.98 1.46 -13.37
C GLN A 62 5.98 0.22 -12.44
N PRO A 63 6.84 0.20 -11.41
CA PRO A 63 6.75 -0.82 -10.37
C PRO A 63 5.39 -0.73 -9.66
N PRO A 64 4.82 -1.85 -9.19
CA PRO A 64 3.59 -1.84 -8.42
C PRO A 64 3.75 -1.00 -7.14
N LEU A 65 2.66 -0.35 -6.73
CA LEU A 65 2.65 0.39 -5.46
C LEU A 65 2.98 -0.52 -4.28
N GLU A 66 3.67 0.04 -3.30
CA GLU A 66 4.03 -0.65 -2.06
C GLU A 66 2.78 -1.18 -1.33
N ARG A 67 2.92 -2.40 -0.80
CA ARG A 67 1.84 -3.11 -0.13
C ARG A 67 2.22 -3.40 1.31
N ILE A 68 1.28 -3.18 2.22
CA ILE A 68 1.44 -3.61 3.61
C ILE A 68 1.33 -5.14 3.66
N PRO A 69 2.28 -5.82 4.35
CA PRO A 69 2.17 -7.24 4.61
C PRO A 69 0.80 -7.58 5.18
N THR A 70 0.21 -8.64 4.65
CA THR A 70 -1.12 -9.09 5.02
C THR A 70 -1.01 -10.53 5.49
N LEU A 71 -1.61 -10.83 6.64
CA LEU A 71 -1.70 -12.19 7.17
C LEU A 71 -2.97 -12.87 6.65
N LEU A 72 -2.79 -14.05 6.06
CA LEU A 72 -3.86 -14.98 5.74
C LEU A 72 -4.16 -15.92 6.92
N PRO A 73 -5.34 -16.59 6.92
CA PRO A 73 -5.66 -17.56 7.95
C PRO A 73 -4.58 -18.65 8.08
N GLY A 74 -4.07 -18.84 9.30
CA GLY A 74 -3.02 -19.83 9.59
C GLY A 74 -1.60 -19.32 9.38
N GLU A 75 -1.40 -18.13 8.81
CA GLU A 75 -0.08 -17.52 8.71
C GLU A 75 0.33 -16.86 10.04
N ARG A 76 1.63 -16.91 10.33
CA ARG A 76 2.26 -16.23 11.45
C ARG A 76 3.45 -15.42 10.91
N GLN A 77 3.60 -14.19 11.40
CA GLN A 77 4.80 -13.41 11.13
C GLN A 77 5.95 -13.97 11.95
N LEU A 78 7.07 -14.27 11.30
CA LEU A 78 8.28 -14.70 11.97
C LEU A 78 9.26 -13.53 12.00
N PRO A 79 9.78 -13.14 13.17
CA PRO A 79 10.85 -12.15 13.25
C PRO A 79 12.11 -12.76 12.62
N THR A 80 12.61 -12.16 11.54
CA THR A 80 13.79 -12.62 10.80
C THR A 80 14.82 -11.50 10.65
N GLY A 81 16.10 -11.86 10.66
CA GLY A 81 17.23 -10.94 10.42
C GLY A 81 18.23 -10.94 11.58
N ASP A 82 19.42 -10.40 11.32
CA ASP A 82 20.56 -10.41 12.27
C ASP A 82 20.37 -9.50 13.50
N GLY A 83 19.22 -8.81 13.58
CA GLY A 83 18.93 -7.81 14.61
C GLY A 83 19.66 -6.49 14.37
N LEU A 84 19.43 -5.53 15.26
CA LEU A 84 20.13 -4.25 15.24
C LEU A 84 21.50 -4.39 15.95
N PRO A 85 22.52 -3.61 15.55
CA PRO A 85 23.79 -3.58 16.26
C PRO A 85 23.60 -3.18 17.74
N PRO A 86 24.51 -3.57 18.65
CA PRO A 86 24.45 -3.20 20.08
C PRO A 86 24.38 -1.67 20.23
N VAL A 87 23.48 -1.03 20.99
CA VAL A 87 22.90 -1.27 22.33
C VAL A 87 21.51 -1.92 22.38
N SER A 88 21.05 -2.46 21.25
CA SER A 88 19.72 -3.05 21.12
C SER A 88 19.61 -4.33 21.96
N GLN A 89 18.69 -4.38 22.94
CA GLN A 89 18.38 -5.62 23.62
C GLN A 89 17.74 -6.60 22.62
N PRO A 90 18.26 -7.84 22.46
CA PRO A 90 17.61 -8.83 21.63
C PRO A 90 16.25 -9.22 22.22
N PHE A 91 15.32 -9.68 21.37
CA PHE A 91 14.06 -10.21 21.85
C PHE A 91 14.29 -11.41 22.76
N LEU A 92 13.43 -11.55 23.77
CA LEU A 92 13.37 -12.76 24.58
C LEU A 92 12.74 -13.87 23.73
N GLU A 93 13.34 -15.05 23.75
CA GLU A 93 12.85 -16.22 23.01
C GLU A 93 11.38 -16.50 23.36
N GLY A 94 10.50 -16.49 22.35
CA GLY A 94 9.07 -16.71 22.49
C GLY A 94 8.25 -15.48 22.94
N LEU A 95 8.87 -14.31 23.08
CA LEU A 95 8.23 -13.01 23.39
C LEU A 95 8.57 -11.96 22.33
N GLU A 96 8.86 -12.38 21.10
CA GLU A 96 9.10 -11.48 20.00
C GLU A 96 7.82 -10.71 19.65
N ALA A 97 7.97 -9.41 19.39
CA ALA A 97 6.84 -8.60 18.96
C ALA A 97 6.42 -8.99 17.54
N ASP A 98 5.11 -9.12 17.31
CA ASP A 98 4.58 -9.29 15.97
C ASP A 98 4.98 -8.10 15.09
N LEU A 99 5.36 -8.40 13.85
CA LEU A 99 5.55 -7.37 12.84
C LEU A 99 4.19 -6.72 12.47
N PRO A 100 4.18 -5.47 12.01
CA PRO A 100 2.94 -4.82 11.61
C PRO A 100 2.38 -5.46 10.34
N ALA A 101 1.23 -6.12 10.46
CA ALA A 101 0.45 -6.63 9.33
C ALA A 101 -1.05 -6.41 9.54
N ARG A 102 -1.81 -6.48 8.45
CA ARG A 102 -3.28 -6.53 8.48
C ARG A 102 -3.77 -7.96 8.31
N SER A 103 -4.82 -8.33 9.03
CA SER A 103 -5.55 -9.58 8.78
C SER A 103 -6.43 -9.43 7.53
N ALA A 104 -6.29 -10.30 6.53
CA ALA A 104 -7.24 -10.40 5.44
C ALA A 104 -8.19 -11.57 5.63
N HIS A 105 -9.47 -11.35 5.32
CA HIS A 105 -10.45 -12.42 5.15
C HIS A 105 -10.58 -12.71 3.66
N LEU A 106 -10.30 -13.94 3.23
CA LEU A 106 -10.54 -14.37 1.87
C LEU A 106 -12.05 -14.53 1.69
N HIS A 107 -12.66 -13.72 0.82
CA HIS A 107 -14.00 -14.00 0.33
C HIS A 107 -13.93 -15.30 -0.48
N GLN A 108 -14.51 -16.38 0.05
CA GLN A 108 -14.78 -17.58 -0.75
C GLN A 108 -15.77 -17.19 -1.85
N GLU A 109 -15.33 -17.27 -3.09
CA GLU A 109 -16.25 -17.30 -4.23
C GLU A 109 -17.04 -18.60 -4.11
N GLU A 110 -18.27 -18.49 -3.61
CA GLU A 110 -19.26 -19.56 -3.67
C GLU A 110 -19.44 -19.91 -5.15
N SER A 111 -18.84 -21.02 -5.55
CA SER A 111 -19.01 -21.59 -6.88
C SER A 111 -20.47 -22.01 -6.99
N ALA A 112 -21.28 -21.19 -7.66
CA ALA A 112 -22.63 -21.55 -8.05
C ALA A 112 -22.53 -22.63 -9.13
N GLU A 113 -22.95 -23.84 -8.77
CA GLU A 113 -23.19 -24.98 -9.66
C GLU A 113 -24.62 -24.96 -10.19
#